data_AF-A0A3D6DIW0-F1
#
_entry.id   AF-A0A3D6DIW0-F1
#
_cell.length_a   1.000
_cell.length_b   1.000
_cell.length_c   1.000
_cell.angle_alpha   90.00
_cell.angle_beta   90.00
_cell.angle_gamma   90.00
#
_symmetry.space_group_name_H-M   'P 1'
#
loop_
_entity.id
_entity.type
_entity.pdbx_description
1 polymer ?
#
loop_
_entity_poly.entity_id
_entity_poly.type
_entity_poly.pdbx_seq_one_letter_code
_entity_poly.pdbx_strand_id
1 'polypeptide(L)' 'HGNFSDVEKDILIFIKHLETFFPTVSVVRQDERFTSKMAFNSLLETGAKKKTRKNKQIVDEISATLILQSYLSSNSKPVL' A
#
# COMPACT_ATOMS: atom_id res chain seq x y z
N HIS A 1 3.71 -23.40 4.45
CA HIS A 1 4.56 -22.56 5.33
C HIS A 1 5.06 -21.42 4.47
N GLY A 2 4.54 -20.20 4.68
CA GLY A 2 4.98 -19.04 3.90
C GLY A 2 6.36 -18.62 4.37
N ASN A 3 7.35 -18.59 3.48
CA ASN A 3 8.65 -18.02 3.79
C ASN A 3 8.46 -16.54 4.11
N PHE A 4 8.92 -16.11 5.28
CA PHE A 4 9.07 -14.70 5.58
C PHE A 4 10.09 -14.12 4.59
N SER A 5 9.74 -13.01 3.96
CA SER A 5 10.68 -12.26 3.11
C SER A 5 11.88 -11.83 3.97
N ASP A 6 13.09 -11.85 3.41
CA ASP A 6 14.30 -11.37 4.10
C ASP A 6 14.13 -9.92 4.62
N VAL A 7 13.25 -9.14 3.97
CA VAL A 7 12.92 -7.74 4.30
C VAL A 7 12.03 -7.61 5.55
N GLU A 8 11.39 -8.68 6.03
CA GLU A 8 10.49 -8.61 7.19
C GLU A 8 11.21 -8.09 8.45
N LYS A 9 12.49 -8.46 8.62
CA LYS A 9 13.31 -7.96 9.74
C LYS A 9 13.46 -6.44 9.69
N ASP A 10 13.73 -5.89 8.51
CA ASP A 10 13.91 -4.46 8.31
C ASP A 10 12.59 -3.70 8.53
N ILE A 11 11.47 -4.28 8.10
CA ILE A 11 10.13 -3.72 8.32
C ILE A 11 9.82 -3.62 9.82
N LEU A 12 10.13 -4.66 10.61
CA LEU A 12 9.90 -4.65 12.07
C LEU A 12 10.74 -3.58 12.77
N ILE A 13 12.00 -3.41 12.36
CA ILE A 13 12.87 -2.35 12.88
C ILE A 13 12.29 -0.97 12.53
N PHE A 14 11.82 -0.79 11.30
CA PHE A 14 11.21 0.45 10.85
C PHE A 14 9.94 0.79 11.64
N ILE A 15 9.05 -0.18 11.86
CA ILE A 15 7.83 0.00 12.66
C ILE A 15 8.19 0.47 14.08
N LYS A 16 9.16 -0.18 14.73
CA LYS A 16 9.59 0.20 16.08
C LYS A 16 10.09 1.64 16.14
N HIS A 17 10.86 2.08 15.14
CA HIS A 17 11.28 3.47 15.05
C HIS A 17 10.06 4.39 14.87
N LEU A 18 9.13 4.06 13.97
CA LEU A 18 7.95 4.87 13.69
C LEU A 18 7.06 5.05 14.92
N GLU A 19 6.83 3.99 15.69
CA GLU A 19 6.11 4.03 16.97
C GLU A 19 6.84 4.87 18.03
N THR A 20 8.17 4.83 18.05
CA THR A 20 8.96 5.64 18.98
C THR A 20 8.86 7.14 18.63
N PHE A 21 8.89 7.48 17.34
CA PHE A 21 8.79 8.87 16.87
C PHE A 21 7.37 9.43 16.96
N PHE A 22 6.34 8.59 16.79
CA PHE A 22 4.94 8.97 16.78
C PHE A 22 4.11 8.13 17.77
N PRO A 23 4.32 8.29 19.09
CA PRO A 23 3.75 7.39 20.11
C PRO A 23 2.22 7.42 20.20
N THR A 24 1.58 8.48 19.69
CA THR A 24 0.11 8.60 19.68
C THR A 24 -0.53 8.12 18.38
N VAL A 25 0.27 7.78 17.37
CA VAL A 25 -0.23 7.33 16.06
C VAL A 25 -0.22 5.80 16.04
N SER A 26 -1.39 5.20 15.81
CA SER A 26 -1.48 3.75 15.67
C SER A 26 -0.86 3.30 14.35
N VAL A 27 0.05 2.33 14.43
CA VAL A 27 0.64 1.69 13.26
C VAL A 27 -0.14 0.42 12.93
N VAL A 28 -0.73 0.38 11.74
CA VAL A 28 -1.49 -0.77 11.24
C VAL A 28 -0.84 -1.31 9.97
N ARG A 29 -0.71 -2.65 9.89
CA ARG A 29 -0.18 -3.33 8.71
C ARG A 29 -1.34 -3.73 7.78
N GLN A 30 -1.20 -3.42 6.49
CA GLN A 30 -2.14 -3.83 5.44
C GLN A 30 -1.41 -4.71 4.42
N ASP A 31 -2.09 -5.72 3.90
CA ASP A 31 -1.55 -6.56 2.83
C ASP A 31 -1.58 -5.79 1.50
N GLU A 32 -0.41 -5.55 0.89
CA GLU A 32 -0.24 -4.83 -0.38
C GLU A 32 -0.26 -5.76 -1.60
N ARG A 33 -0.42 -7.09 -1.42
CA ARG A 33 -0.40 -8.03 -2.54
C ARG A 33 -1.30 -7.58 -3.68
N PHE A 34 -0.74 -7.64 -4.89
CA PHE A 34 -1.39 -7.26 -6.15
C PHE A 34 -1.68 -5.75 -6.33
N THR A 35 -1.36 -4.89 -5.37
CA THR A 35 -1.68 -3.45 -5.46
C THR A 35 -0.98 -2.77 -6.62
N SER A 36 0.31 -3.03 -6.82
CA SER A 36 1.05 -2.54 -8.00
C SER A 36 0.41 -2.93 -9.34
N LYS A 37 -0.21 -4.13 -9.41
CA LYS A 37 -0.93 -4.57 -10.61
C LYS A 37 -2.27 -3.84 -10.76
N MET A 38 -3.00 -3.63 -9.67
CA MET A 38 -4.25 -2.86 -9.66
C MET A 38 -4.00 -1.39 -10.05
N ALA A 39 -2.95 -0.77 -9.52
CA ALA A 39 -2.54 0.58 -9.88
C ALA A 39 -2.24 0.70 -11.38
N PHE A 40 -1.49 -0.26 -11.94
CA PHE A 40 -1.23 -0.32 -13.37
C PHE A 40 -2.50 -0.50 -14.21
N ASN A 41 -3.44 -1.36 -13.77
CA ASN A 41 -4.71 -1.58 -14.44
C ASN A 41 -5.60 -0.32 -14.43
N SER A 42 -5.68 0.41 -13.32
CA SER A 42 -6.40 1.68 -13.23
C SER A 42 -5.85 2.72 -14.24
N LEU A 43 -4.52 2.76 -14.42
CA LEU A 43 -3.91 3.59 -15.46
C LEU A 43 -4.27 3.13 -16.89
N LEU A 44 -4.55 1.85 -17.12
CA LEU A 44 -5.04 1.37 -18.43
C LEU A 44 -6.49 1.82 -18.66
N GLU A 45 -7.34 1.63 -17.66
CA GLU A 45 -8.78 1.96 -17.71
C GLU A 45 -9.02 3.45 -17.92
N THR A 46 -8.19 4.31 -17.33
CA THR A 46 -8.23 5.76 -17.52
C THR A 46 -7.65 6.24 -18.86
N GLY A 47 -7.13 5.34 -19.70
CA GLY A 47 -6.53 5.68 -20.98
C GLY A 47 -5.14 6.31 -20.87
N ALA A 48 -4.43 6.13 -19.75
CA ALA A 48 -3.11 6.73 -19.58
C ALA A 48 -2.12 6.21 -20.63
N LYS A 49 -1.31 7.13 -21.17
CA LYS A 49 -0.30 6.83 -22.19
C LYS A 49 0.76 5.88 -21.65
N LYS A 50 1.40 5.11 -22.55
CA LYS A 50 2.46 4.14 -22.21
C LYS A 50 3.60 4.75 -21.38
N LYS A 51 3.97 6.02 -21.62
CA LYS A 51 5.01 6.73 -20.85
C LYS A 51 4.60 6.89 -19.39
N THR A 52 3.36 7.31 -19.13
CA THR A 52 2.80 7.46 -17.78
C THR A 52 2.74 6.12 -17.05
N ARG A 53 2.28 5.07 -17.72
CA ARG A 53 2.18 3.71 -17.15
C ARG A 53 3.52 3.08 -16.77
N LYS A 54 4.62 3.54 -17.38
CA LYS A 54 5.97 3.11 -17.05
C LYS A 54 6.62 3.96 -15.95
N ASN A 55 6.01 5.07 -15.54
CA ASN A 55 6.54 5.89 -14.48
C ASN A 55 6.26 5.21 -13.13
N LYS A 56 7.32 4.66 -12.52
CA LYS A 56 7.24 3.98 -11.23
C LYS A 56 6.69 4.88 -10.12
N GLN A 57 7.02 6.17 -10.11
CA GLN A 57 6.53 7.10 -9.09
C GLN A 57 5.00 7.22 -9.11
N ILE A 58 4.41 7.28 -10.30
CA ILE A 58 2.94 7.36 -10.47
C ILE A 58 2.29 6.05 -10.03
N VAL A 59 2.88 4.90 -10.39
CA VAL A 59 2.37 3.60 -9.97
C VAL A 59 2.45 3.45 -8.45
N ASP A 60 3.57 3.84 -7.83
CA ASP A 60 3.77 3.75 -6.38
C ASP A 60 2.79 4.67 -5.61
N GLU A 61 2.49 5.87 -6.13
CA GLU A 61 1.49 6.80 -5.55
C GLU A 61 0.07 6.23 -5.58
N ILE A 62 -0.34 5.68 -6.72
CA ILE A 62 -1.66 5.03 -6.84
C ILE A 62 -1.72 3.80 -5.94
N SER A 63 -0.63 3.02 -5.85
CA SER A 63 -0.57 1.89 -4.92
C SER A 63 -0.76 2.31 -3.46
N ALA A 64 -0.09 3.37 -3.01
CA ALA A 64 -0.29 3.91 -1.66
C ALA A 64 -1.75 4.33 -1.42
N THR A 65 -2.38 4.93 -2.42
CA THR A 65 -3.81 5.31 -2.37
C THR A 65 -4.72 4.08 -2.26
N LEU A 66 -4.45 3.02 -3.01
CA LEU A 66 -5.22 1.77 -2.97
C LEU A 66 -5.05 1.02 -1.64
N ILE A 67 -3.85 1.02 -1.06
CA ILE A 67 -3.62 0.47 0.30
C ILE A 67 -4.48 1.21 1.31
N LEU A 68 -4.49 2.54 1.27
CA LEU A 68 -5.32 3.36 2.14
C LEU A 68 -6.82 3.08 1.93
N GLN A 69 -7.27 3.01 0.67
CA GLN A 69 -8.65 2.68 0.35
C GLN A 69 -9.06 1.30 0.90
N SER A 70 -8.18 0.30 0.76
CA SER A 70 -8.39 -1.05 1.29
C SER A 70 -8.55 -1.02 2.80
N TYR A 71 -7.65 -0.34 3.51
CA TYR A 71 -7.72 -0.17 4.96
C TYR A 71 -9.03 0.52 5.39
N LEU A 72 -9.39 1.64 4.77
CA LEU A 72 -10.60 2.38 5.12
C LEU A 72 -11.86 1.54 4.86
N SER A 73 -11.91 0.80 3.76
CA SER A 73 -13.07 -0.05 3.42
C SER A 73 -13.23 -1.19 4.42
N SER A 74 -12.14 -1.83 4.85
CA SER A 74 -12.19 -2.89 5.86
C SER A 74 -12.60 -2.41 7.26
N ASN A 75 -12.37 -1.13 7.58
CA ASN A 75 -12.67 -0.56 8.90
C ASN A 75 -13.90 0.36 8.92
N SER A 76 -14.49 0.64 7.75
CA SER A 76 -15.75 1.37 7.66
C SER A 76 -16.90 0.52 8.19
N LYS A 77 -17.82 1.12 8.97
CA LYS A 77 -19.08 0.46 9.33
C LYS A 77 -19.88 0.22 8.05
N PRO A 78 -20.54 -0.93 7.88
CA PRO A 78 -21.41 -1.14 6.73
C PRO A 78 -22.45 -0.02 6.71
N VAL A 79 -22.47 0.72 5.61
CA VAL A 79 -23.58 1.62 5.31
C VAL A 79 -24.74 0.69 4.95
N LEU A 80 -25.69 0.53 5.88
CA LEU A 80 -26.97 -0.13 5.64
C LEU A 80 -27.83 0.72 4.70
#